data_AF-A0A7V5S2G6-F1
#
_entry.id   AF-A0A7V5S2G6-F1
#
_cell.length_a   1.000
_cell.length_b   1.000
_cell.length_c   1.000
_cell.angle_alpha   90.00
_cell.angle_beta   90.00
_cell.angle_gamma   90.00
#
_symmetry.space_group_name_H-M   'P 1'
#
loop_
_entity.id
_entity.type
_entity.pdbx_description
1 polymer ?
#
loop_
_entity_poly.entity_id
_entity_poly.type
_entity_poly.pdbx_seq_one_letter_code
_entity_poly.pdbx_strand_id
1 'polypeptide(L)'
;MLFRAIPSLEQLEAALRQCIDQHAPQRFLVGAGTGAKRLLPRLREWFPDIHWELVEERDTTLRARELYFRYHPPRGWRRLLPKGMRIPPEPYDDYAALALIYQATGENPP
;
A
#
# COMPACT_ATOMS: atom_id res chain seq x y z
N MET A 1 5.29 4.51 -12.76
CA MET A 1 5.55 3.06 -12.76
C MET A 1 5.14 2.52 -11.40
N LEU A 2 4.39 1.42 -11.34
CA LEU A 2 3.97 0.80 -10.08
C LEU A 2 4.83 -0.45 -9.82
N PHE A 3 5.65 -0.41 -8.78
CA PHE A 3 6.38 -1.58 -8.29
C PHE A 3 5.65 -2.14 -7.06
N ARG A 4 5.44 -3.47 -7.01
CA ARG A 4 4.83 -4.15 -5.86
C ARG A 4 5.68 -5.34 -5.44
N ALA A 5 5.88 -5.51 -4.14
CA ALA A 5 6.55 -6.67 -3.55
C ALA A 5 6.04 -6.91 -2.12
N ILE A 6 6.04 -8.17 -1.68
CA ILE A 6 5.73 -8.57 -0.29
C ILE A 6 6.97 -9.31 0.26
N PRO A 7 8.01 -8.59 0.71
CA PRO A 7 9.22 -9.21 1.26
C PRO A 7 9.06 -9.57 2.75
N SER A 8 9.86 -10.52 3.23
CA SER A 8 10.06 -10.69 4.67
C SER A 8 10.85 -9.50 5.24
N LEU A 9 10.85 -9.34 6.57
CA LEU A 9 11.58 -8.23 7.22
C LEU A 9 13.10 -8.29 6.99
N GLU A 10 13.65 -9.49 6.80
CA GLU A 10 15.06 -9.74 6.48
C GLU A 10 15.40 -9.35 5.03
N GLN A 11 14.44 -9.54 4.13
CA GLN A 11 14.59 -9.19 2.71
C GLN A 11 14.22 -7.74 2.42
N LEU A 12 13.48 -7.09 3.32
CA LEU A 12 12.94 -5.75 3.14
C LEU A 12 14.03 -4.70 2.93
N GLU A 13 15.12 -4.76 3.70
CA GLU A 13 16.22 -3.79 3.56
C GLU A 13 16.84 -3.84 2.16
N ALA A 14 17.20 -5.04 1.71
CA ALA A 14 17.81 -5.24 0.39
C ALA A 14 16.85 -4.84 -0.74
N ALA A 15 15.58 -5.21 -0.64
CA ALA A 15 14.55 -4.83 -1.60
C ALA A 15 14.35 -3.30 -1.66
N LEU A 16 14.38 -2.63 -0.51
CA LEU A 16 14.27 -1.17 -0.44
C LEU A 16 15.48 -0.48 -1.06
N ARG A 17 16.72 -0.91 -0.75
CA ARG A 17 17.93 -0.38 -1.39
C ARG A 17 17.84 -0.47 -2.91
N GLN A 18 17.52 -1.66 -3.41
CA GLN A 18 17.38 -1.87 -4.85
C GLN A 18 16.31 -0.95 -5.46
N CYS A 19 15.15 -0.81 -4.80
CA CYS A 19 14.07 0.04 -5.28
C CYS A 19 14.45 1.53 -5.28
N ILE A 20 15.14 1.98 -4.23
CA ILE A 20 15.63 3.36 -4.10
C ILE A 20 16.64 3.66 -5.21
N ASP A 21 17.61 2.78 -5.41
CA ASP A 21 18.66 2.96 -6.42
C ASP A 21 18.08 2.94 -7.85
N GLN A 22 17.10 2.09 -8.10
CA GLN A 22 16.49 1.93 -9.43
C GLN A 22 15.51 3.04 -9.79
N HIS A 23 14.80 3.59 -8.80
CA HIS A 23 13.66 4.48 -9.07
C HIS A 23 13.82 5.89 -8.50
N ALA A 24 14.81 6.14 -7.64
CA ALA A 24 15.09 7.43 -7.00
C ALA A 24 13.80 8.16 -6.54
N PRO A 25 12.96 7.54 -5.69
CA PRO A 25 11.69 8.12 -5.30
C PRO A 25 11.89 9.41 -4.49
N GLN A 26 11.01 10.40 -4.73
CA GLN A 26 11.08 11.70 -4.07
C GLN A 26 10.40 11.74 -2.70
N ARG A 27 9.48 10.80 -2.45
CA ARG A 27 8.71 10.71 -1.20
C ARG A 27 8.66 9.28 -0.71
N PHE A 28 8.72 9.13 0.60
CA PHE A 28 8.73 7.84 1.28
C PHE A 28 7.60 7.81 2.30
N LEU A 29 6.57 7.04 1.99
CA LEU A 29 5.36 6.96 2.81
C LEU A 29 5.33 5.65 3.59
N VAL A 30 4.95 5.72 4.86
CA VAL A 30 4.72 4.55 5.71
C VAL A 30 3.30 4.66 6.26
N GLY A 31 2.48 3.63 6.07
CA GLY A 31 1.16 3.55 6.68
C GLY A 31 1.26 3.43 8.20
N ALA A 32 0.42 4.14 8.95
CA ALA A 32 0.38 4.16 10.41
C ALA A 32 -0.26 2.90 11.04
N GLY A 33 -0.41 1.81 10.28
CA GLY A 33 -1.01 0.55 10.73
C GLY A 33 -0.22 -0.15 11.84
N THR A 34 -0.70 -1.33 12.22
CA THR A 34 -0.17 -2.11 13.37
C THR A 34 1.33 -2.44 13.26
N GLY A 35 1.88 -2.54 12.05
CA GLY A 35 3.30 -2.78 11.81
C GLY A 35 4.21 -1.53 11.92
N ALA A 36 3.65 -0.32 11.81
CA ALA A 36 4.42 0.92 11.64
C ALA A 36 5.37 1.19 12.82
N LYS A 37 4.90 0.96 14.05
CA LYS A 37 5.67 1.19 15.28
C LYS A 37 6.93 0.32 15.36
N ARG A 38 6.90 -0.88 14.76
CA ARG A 38 8.06 -1.78 14.70
C ARG A 38 8.96 -1.49 13.51
N LEU A 39 8.37 -1.04 12.40
CA LEU A 39 9.07 -0.83 11.14
C LEU A 39 9.84 0.50 11.10
N LEU A 40 9.22 1.60 11.54
CA LEU A 40 9.83 2.94 11.48
C LEU A 40 11.21 3.04 12.15
N PRO A 41 11.46 2.47 13.35
CA PRO A 41 12.79 2.50 13.94
C PRO A 41 13.84 1.82 13.05
N ARG A 42 13.52 0.66 12.47
CA ARG A 42 14.42 -0.08 11.58
C ARG A 42 14.68 0.67 10.28
N LEU A 43 13.65 1.28 9.70
CA LEU A 43 13.81 2.08 8.49
C LEU A 43 14.72 3.29 8.71
N ARG A 44 14.60 3.96 9.85
CA ARG A 44 15.47 5.08 10.23
C ARG A 44 16.90 4.64 10.54
N GLU A 45 17.09 3.42 11.03
CA GLU A 45 18.40 2.82 11.25
C GLU A 45 19.10 2.48 9.92
N TRP A 46 18.38 1.82 9.00
CA TRP A 46 18.93 1.41 7.70
C TRP A 46 19.12 2.57 6.71
N PHE A 47 18.25 3.58 6.80
CA PHE A 47 18.20 4.73 5.90
C PHE A 47 18.05 6.05 6.68
N PRO A 48 19.10 6.49 7.38
CA PRO A 48 19.05 7.67 8.25
C PRO A 48 18.82 8.98 7.49
N ASP A 49 19.24 9.05 6.22
CA ASP A 49 19.10 10.24 5.39
C ASP A 49 17.71 10.36 4.72
N ILE A 50 16.85 9.35 4.89
CA ILE A 50 15.51 9.33 4.29
C ILE A 50 14.47 9.85 5.27
N HIS A 51 13.70 10.83 4.82
CA HIS A 51 12.52 11.29 5.54
C HIS A 51 11.32 10.36 5.30
N TRP A 52 10.96 9.57 6.32
CA TRP A 52 9.80 8.69 6.29
C TRP A 52 8.55 9.41 6.79
N GLU A 53 7.61 9.68 5.89
CA GLU A 53 6.32 10.31 6.19
C GLU A 53 5.31 9.26 6.69
N LEU A 54 4.81 9.45 7.91
CA LEU A 54 3.77 8.59 8.46
C LEU A 54 2.39 9.05 7.97
N VAL A 55 1.66 8.18 7.30
CA VAL A 55 0.32 8.45 6.77
C VAL A 55 -0.72 7.69 7.58
N GLU A 56 -1.66 8.42 8.17
CA GLU A 56 -2.74 7.85 8.97
C GLU A 56 -3.65 6.95 8.11
N GLU A 57 -3.79 5.70 8.55
CA GLU A 57 -4.65 4.69 7.95
C GLU A 57 -6.09 4.86 8.45
N ARG A 58 -6.87 5.76 7.83
CA ARG A 58 -8.32 5.78 8.03
C ARG A 58 -9.00 5.03 6.90
N ASP A 59 -9.73 3.97 7.26
CA ASP A 59 -10.53 3.17 6.33
C ASP A 59 -9.74 2.57 5.15
N THR A 60 -8.43 2.33 5.32
CA THR A 60 -7.55 1.79 4.27
C THR A 60 -8.00 0.42 3.78
N THR A 61 -8.51 -0.45 4.66
CA THR A 61 -9.11 -1.74 4.24
C THR A 61 -10.34 -1.55 3.36
N LEU A 62 -11.21 -0.59 3.69
CA LEU A 62 -12.40 -0.30 2.90
C LEU A 62 -12.03 0.29 1.54
N ARG A 63 -11.09 1.25 1.52
CA ARG A 63 -10.56 1.86 0.28
C ARG A 63 -9.82 0.86 -0.59
N ALA A 64 -9.00 -0.01 0.00
CA ALA A 64 -8.31 -1.10 -0.69
C ALA A 64 -9.31 -2.03 -1.38
N ARG A 65 -10.39 -2.38 -0.68
CA ARG A 65 -11.48 -3.19 -1.23
C ARG A 65 -12.20 -2.49 -2.39
N GLU A 66 -12.49 -1.21 -2.25
CA GLU A 66 -13.10 -0.43 -3.33
C GLU A 66 -12.18 -0.34 -4.56
N LEU A 67 -10.88 -0.09 -4.34
CA LEU A 67 -9.85 -0.09 -5.37
C LEU A 67 -9.79 -1.44 -6.09
N TYR A 68 -9.76 -2.55 -5.33
CA TYR A 68 -9.75 -3.89 -5.91
C TYR A 68 -10.90 -4.05 -6.92
N PHE A 69 -12.14 -3.66 -6.55
CA PHE A 69 -13.29 -3.79 -7.43
C PHE A 69 -13.35 -2.74 -8.56
N ARG A 70 -12.57 -1.65 -8.52
CA ARG A 70 -12.38 -0.76 -9.68
C ARG A 70 -11.50 -1.42 -10.74
N TYR A 71 -10.38 -1.99 -10.32
CA TYR A 71 -9.47 -2.73 -11.22
C TYR A 71 -10.05 -4.09 -11.65
N HIS A 72 -10.85 -4.73 -10.78
CA HIS A 72 -11.47 -6.04 -10.99
C HIS A 72 -12.99 -5.94 -10.86
N PRO A 73 -13.68 -5.34 -11.86
CA PRO A 73 -15.13 -5.16 -11.79
C PRO A 73 -15.84 -6.51 -11.61
N PRO A 74 -16.81 -6.62 -10.67
CA PRO A 74 -17.46 -7.88 -10.36
C PRO A 74 -18.26 -8.40 -11.57
N ARG A 75 -18.03 -9.66 -11.92
CA ARG A 75 -18.68 -10.35 -13.05
C ARG A 75 -19.74 -11.35 -12.58
N GLY A 76 -20.70 -11.66 -13.45
CA GLY A 76 -21.76 -12.64 -13.20
C GLY A 76 -22.66 -12.28 -12.02
N TRP A 77 -23.00 -13.28 -11.18
CA TRP A 77 -23.90 -13.12 -10.04
C TRP A 77 -23.38 -12.11 -8.99
N ARG A 78 -22.07 -11.91 -8.89
CA ARG A 78 -21.45 -10.93 -7.98
C ARG A 78 -21.81 -9.49 -8.32
N ARG A 79 -22.32 -9.21 -9.54
CA ARG A 79 -22.85 -7.89 -9.92
C ARG A 79 -24.12 -7.54 -9.15
N LEU A 80 -24.91 -8.53 -8.75
CA LEU A 80 -26.17 -8.34 -8.01
C LEU A 80 -25.94 -8.14 -6.50
N LEU A 81 -24.77 -8.49 -5.99
CA LEU A 81 -24.42 -8.21 -4.59
C LEU A 81 -24.21 -6.71 -4.35
N PRO A 82 -24.77 -6.13 -3.28
CA PRO A 82 -24.46 -4.77 -2.83
C PRO A 82 -22.96 -4.59 -2.58
N LYS A 83 -22.40 -3.40 -2.90
CA LYS A 83 -20.96 -3.11 -2.76
C LYS A 83 -20.39 -3.49 -1.39
N GLY A 84 -21.14 -3.20 -0.32
CA GLY A 84 -20.74 -3.51 1.05
C GLY A 84 -20.58 -5.00 1.36
N MET A 85 -21.24 -5.89 0.61
CA MET A 85 -21.20 -7.35 0.78
C MET A 85 -20.21 -8.04 -0.16
N ARG A 86 -19.55 -7.29 -1.05
CA ARG A 86 -18.55 -7.87 -1.95
C ARG A 86 -17.25 -8.07 -1.17
N ILE A 87 -16.78 -9.31 -1.14
CA ILE A 87 -15.49 -9.69 -0.53
C ILE A 87 -14.55 -10.04 -1.68
N PRO A 88 -13.35 -9.43 -1.75
CA PRO A 88 -12.34 -9.82 -2.72
C PRO A 88 -12.02 -11.31 -2.59
N PRO A 89 -11.99 -12.07 -3.70
CA PRO A 89 -11.67 -13.50 -3.67
C PRO A 89 -10.18 -13.78 -3.44
N GLU A 90 -9.32 -12.75 -3.50
CA GLU A 90 -7.86 -12.84 -3.39
C GLU A 90 -7.37 -11.85 -2.32
N PRO A 91 -6.18 -12.08 -1.72
CA PRO A 91 -5.53 -11.09 -0.87
C PRO A 91 -5.35 -9.76 -1.62
N TYR A 92 -5.78 -8.66 -1.01
CA TYR A 92 -5.82 -7.33 -1.62
C TYR A 92 -5.13 -6.28 -0.75
N ASP A 93 -4.28 -6.72 0.18
CA ASP A 93 -3.55 -5.83 1.09
C ASP A 93 -2.55 -4.93 0.32
N ASP A 94 -2.12 -5.33 -0.88
CA ASP A 94 -1.32 -4.49 -1.79
C ASP A 94 -2.08 -3.24 -2.25
N TYR A 95 -3.42 -3.31 -2.36
CA TYR A 95 -4.25 -2.13 -2.63
C TYR A 95 -4.34 -1.17 -1.45
N ALA A 96 -4.02 -1.59 -0.22
CA ALA A 96 -3.94 -0.67 0.91
C ALA A 96 -2.74 0.28 0.74
N ALA A 97 -1.59 -0.23 0.29
CA ALA A 97 -0.44 0.60 -0.07
C ALA A 97 -0.76 1.56 -1.21
N LEU A 98 -1.48 1.09 -2.24
CA LEU A 98 -1.94 1.97 -3.32
C LEU A 98 -2.94 3.04 -2.84
N ALA A 99 -3.85 2.69 -1.94
CA ALA A 99 -4.79 3.63 -1.32
C ALA A 99 -4.06 4.75 -0.57
N LEU A 100 -2.98 4.40 0.14
CA LEU A 100 -2.14 5.36 0.85
C LEU A 100 -1.43 6.32 -0.13
N ILE A 101 -0.93 5.81 -1.26
CA ILE A 101 -0.33 6.65 -2.30
C ILE A 101 -1.37 7.65 -2.83
N TYR A 102 -2.59 7.20 -3.16
CA TYR A 102 -3.66 8.10 -3.62
C TYR A 102 -4.05 9.14 -2.57
N GLN A 103 -4.13 8.74 -1.30
CA GLN A 103 -4.42 9.66 -0.21
C GLN A 103 -3.33 10.74 -0.04
N ALA A 104 -2.06 10.35 -0.11
CA ALA A 104 -0.94 11.28 0.08
C ALA A 104 -0.69 12.19 -1.14
N THR A 105 -0.99 11.70 -2.34
CA THR A 105 -0.85 12.47 -3.59
C THR A 105 -2.07 13.34 -3.89
N GLY A 106 -3.24 13.02 -3.31
CA GLY A 106 -4.52 13.61 -3.70
C GLY A 106 -5.03 13.11 -5.06
N GLU A 107 -4.37 12.10 -5.65
CA GLU A 107 -4.76 11.52 -6.92
C GLU A 107 -5.98 10.62 -6.74
N ASN A 108 -6.85 10.59 -7.76
CA ASN A 108 -7.97 9.65 -7.80
C ASN A 108 -7.56 8.36 -8.51
N PRO A 109 -7.96 7.20 -7.99
CA PRO A 109 -7.78 5.95 -8.70
C PRO A 109 -8.55 5.95 -10.02
N PRO A 110 -8.00 5.27 -11.06
CA PRO A 110 -8.63 5.16 -12.36
C PRO A 110 -10.01 4.48 -12.32
#